data_AF-A8IE09-F1
#
_entry.id   AF-A8IE09-F1
#
_cell.length_a   1.000
_cell.length_b   1.000
_cell.length_c   1.000
_cell.angle_alpha   90.00
_cell.angle_beta   90.00
_cell.angle_gamma   90.00
#
_symmetry.space_group_name_H-M   'P 1'
#
loop_
_entity.id
_entity.type
_entity.pdbx_description
1 polymer ?
#
loop_
_entity_poly.entity_id
_entity_poly.type
_entity_poly.pdbx_seq_one_letter_code
_entity_poly.pdbx_strand_id
1 'polypeptide(L)'
;MAGSVPADHHAKSEVLALIDKVSDLIGNDAYADAAREIAAFVNGRPGLRYFVEEALPSRVSDHVLKKTGAHVAFTTYTLRNPNWATELAQACTDPEAFERLVKGLEAAISTGKKAAA
;
A
#
# COMPACT_ATOMS: atom_id res chain seq x y z
N MET A 1 28.90 8.26 27.63
CA MET A 1 29.17 7.43 26.44
C MET A 1 27.91 7.44 25.59
N ALA A 2 27.74 8.43 24.72
CA ALA A 2 26.61 8.45 23.78
C ALA A 2 26.93 7.43 22.69
N GLY A 3 26.27 6.28 22.72
CA GLY A 3 26.36 5.32 21.63
C GLY A 3 25.69 5.95 20.41
N SER A 4 26.48 6.31 19.40
CA SER A 4 25.95 6.67 18.09
C SER A 4 25.17 5.46 17.58
N VAL A 5 23.85 5.58 17.56
CA VAL A 5 22.98 4.62 16.89
C VAL A 5 23.44 4.57 15.42
N PRO A 6 23.81 3.39 14.89
CA PRO A 6 24.25 3.29 13.50
C PRO A 6 23.15 3.82 12.59
N ALA A 7 23.52 4.55 11.54
CA ALA A 7 22.60 5.25 10.64
C ALA A 7 21.47 4.34 10.08
N ASP A 8 21.74 3.04 9.97
CA ASP A 8 20.78 2.01 9.54
C ASP A 8 19.57 1.86 10.48
N HIS A 9 19.75 2.02 11.79
CA HIS A 9 18.64 1.93 12.74
C HIS A 9 17.67 3.11 12.62
N HIS A 10 18.17 4.30 12.28
CA HIS A 10 17.35 5.48 12.07
C HIS A 10 16.53 5.35 10.78
N ALA A 11 17.17 4.96 9.67
CA ALA A 11 16.49 4.75 8.39
C ALA A 11 15.37 3.70 8.48
N LYS A 12 15.62 2.58 9.18
CA LYS A 12 14.59 1.56 9.42
C LYS A 12 13.42 2.11 10.23
N SER A 13 13.69 2.92 11.26
CA SER A 13 12.64 3.55 12.08
C SER A 13 11.77 4.51 11.27
N GLU A 14 12.37 5.27 10.35
CA GLU A 14 11.64 6.23 9.50
C GLU A 14 10.75 5.53 8.47
N VAL A 15 11.23 4.44 7.87
CA VAL A 15 10.42 3.62 6.94
C VAL A 15 9.21 3.02 7.67
N LEU A 16 9.42 2.47 8.87
CA LEU A 16 8.32 1.90 9.65
C LEU A 16 7.28 2.96 10.03
N ALA A 17 7.72 4.15 10.46
CA ALA A 17 6.83 5.26 10.76
C ALA A 17 6.00 5.71 9.54
N LEU A 18 6.61 5.74 8.35
CA LEU A 18 5.88 6.01 7.11
C LEU A 18 4.85 4.89 6.83
N ILE A 19 5.26 3.63 6.93
CA ILE A 19 4.38 2.49 6.64
C ILE A 19 3.17 2.49 7.57
N ASP A 20 3.34 2.81 8.85
CA ASP A 20 2.22 2.92 9.79
C ASP A 20 1.28 4.06 9.39
N LYS A 21 1.82 5.26 9.10
CA LYS A 21 1.03 6.39 8.62
C LYS A 21 0.26 6.08 7.32
N VAL A 22 0.92 5.44 6.36
CA VAL A 22 0.30 5.00 5.10
C VAL A 22 -0.79 3.97 5.35
N SER A 23 -0.57 3.03 6.28
CA SER A 23 -1.57 2.03 6.66
C SER A 23 -2.81 2.68 7.27
N ASP A 24 -2.64 3.69 8.11
CA ASP A 24 -3.76 4.46 8.69
C ASP A 24 -4.53 5.23 7.61
N LEU A 25 -3.83 5.88 6.67
CA LEU A 25 -4.47 6.60 5.58
C LEU A 25 -5.25 5.65 4.66
N ILE A 26 -4.66 4.51 4.28
CA ILE A 26 -5.34 3.47 3.51
C ILE A 26 -6.56 2.94 4.27
N GLY A 27 -6.42 2.65 5.57
CA GLY A 27 -7.52 2.18 6.43
C GLY A 27 -8.69 3.16 6.54
N ASN A 28 -8.44 4.45 6.31
CA ASN A 28 -9.44 5.52 6.28
C ASN A 28 -9.90 5.89 4.85
N ASP A 29 -9.62 5.05 3.85
CA ASP A 29 -9.91 5.28 2.43
C ASP A 29 -9.25 6.55 1.83
N ALA A 30 -8.25 7.11 2.50
CA ALA A 30 -7.52 8.32 2.09
C ALA A 30 -6.33 7.98 1.17
N TYR A 31 -6.59 7.28 0.06
CA TYR A 31 -5.52 6.72 -0.80
C TYR A 31 -4.66 7.79 -1.47
N ALA A 32 -5.25 8.88 -1.93
CA ALA A 32 -4.50 9.99 -2.53
C ALA A 32 -3.54 10.63 -1.52
N ASP A 33 -3.97 10.77 -0.25
CA ASP A 33 -3.10 11.28 0.81
C ASP A 33 -1.98 10.30 1.15
N ALA A 34 -2.26 8.99 1.18
CA ALA A 34 -1.23 7.96 1.36
C ALA A 34 -0.13 8.08 0.29
N ALA A 35 -0.51 8.23 -0.99
CA ALA A 35 0.45 8.41 -2.08
C ALA A 35 1.23 9.74 -2.00
N ARG A 36 0.61 10.83 -1.52
CA ARG A 36 1.31 12.11 -1.27
C ARG A 36 2.40 11.97 -0.21
N GLU A 37 2.11 11.25 0.87
CA GLU A 37 3.08 10.98 1.94
C GLU A 37 4.24 10.11 1.44
N ILE A 38 3.96 9.10 0.62
CA ILE A 38 4.98 8.25 -0.02
C ILE A 38 5.85 9.10 -0.96
N ALA A 39 5.25 9.92 -1.81
CA ALA A 39 5.97 10.80 -2.73
C ALA A 39 6.89 11.77 -1.96
N ALA A 40 6.39 12.39 -0.90
CA ALA A 40 7.19 13.29 -0.05
C ALA A 40 8.37 12.55 0.59
N PHE A 41 8.14 11.35 1.12
CA PHE A 41 9.19 10.55 1.73
C PHE A 41 10.26 10.10 0.72
N VAL A 42 9.84 9.58 -0.43
CA VAL A 42 10.73 9.11 -1.50
C VAL A 42 11.57 10.25 -2.06
N ASN A 43 10.99 11.44 -2.23
CA ASN A 43 11.74 12.62 -2.67
C ASN A 43 12.83 13.03 -1.66
N GLY A 44 12.56 12.91 -0.36
CA GLY A 44 13.55 13.17 0.69
C GLY A 44 14.57 12.04 0.89
N ARG A 45 14.21 10.80 0.54
CA ARG A 45 15.00 9.58 0.81
C ARG A 45 14.89 8.57 -0.35
N PRO A 46 15.40 8.86 -1.55
CA PRO A 46 15.20 8.01 -2.73
C PRO A 46 15.76 6.59 -2.56
N GLY A 47 16.83 6.44 -1.78
CA GLY A 47 17.41 5.12 -1.46
C GLY A 47 16.53 4.19 -0.62
N LEU A 48 15.44 4.71 -0.04
CA LEU A 48 14.50 3.92 0.77
C LEU A 48 13.21 3.59 0.03
N ARG A 49 13.04 4.04 -1.22
CA ARG A 49 11.85 3.82 -2.04
C ARG A 49 11.45 2.35 -2.13
N TYR A 50 12.43 1.48 -2.36
CA TYR A 50 12.24 0.04 -2.49
C TYR A 50 11.51 -0.56 -1.27
N PHE A 51 11.88 -0.18 -0.05
CA PHE A 51 11.24 -0.71 1.16
C PHE A 51 9.78 -0.29 1.31
N VAL A 52 9.44 0.91 0.80
CA VAL A 52 8.06 1.39 0.80
C VAL A 52 7.24 0.63 -0.24
N GLU A 53 7.77 0.48 -1.46
CA GLU A 53 7.13 -0.26 -2.55
C GLU A 53 6.82 -1.72 -2.18
N GLU A 54 7.77 -2.42 -1.56
CA GLU A 54 7.61 -3.81 -1.11
C GLU A 54 6.57 -3.98 0.00
N ALA A 55 6.37 -2.96 0.83
CA ALA A 55 5.40 -3.03 1.93
C ALA A 55 3.95 -2.86 1.44
N LEU A 56 3.72 -2.10 0.37
CA LEU A 56 2.40 -1.67 -0.06
C LEU A 56 1.40 -2.78 -0.40
N PRO A 57 1.77 -3.85 -1.14
CA PRO A 57 0.83 -4.91 -1.46
C PRO A 57 0.20 -5.55 -0.21
N SER A 58 1.00 -5.74 0.85
CA SER A 58 0.48 -6.28 2.11
C SER A 58 -0.54 -5.35 2.77
N ARG A 59 -0.27 -4.03 2.81
CA ARG A 59 -1.15 -3.04 3.45
C ARG A 59 -2.46 -2.86 2.70
N VAL A 60 -2.43 -2.84 1.37
CA VAL A 60 -3.64 -2.78 0.55
C VAL A 60 -4.44 -4.08 0.66
N SER A 61 -3.78 -5.24 0.65
CA SER A 61 -4.46 -6.53 0.83
C SER A 61 -5.19 -6.60 2.18
N ASP A 62 -4.49 -6.24 3.27
CA ASP A 62 -5.05 -6.24 4.61
C ASP A 62 -6.26 -5.33 4.72
N HIS A 63 -6.17 -4.11 4.18
CA HIS A 63 -7.27 -3.16 4.12
C HIS A 63 -8.49 -3.73 3.39
N VAL A 64 -8.29 -4.18 2.15
CA VAL A 64 -9.38 -4.66 1.30
C VAL A 64 -10.05 -5.89 1.90
N LEU A 65 -9.26 -6.82 2.46
CA LEU A 65 -9.79 -8.02 3.10
C LEU A 65 -10.58 -7.65 4.37
N LYS A 66 -10.10 -6.73 5.21
CA LYS A 66 -10.84 -6.24 6.38
C LYS A 66 -12.14 -5.54 5.99
N LYS A 67 -12.11 -4.73 4.93
CA LYS A 67 -13.26 -3.95 4.46
C LYS A 67 -14.35 -4.81 3.81
N THR A 68 -13.94 -5.81 3.02
CA THR A 68 -14.89 -6.59 2.18
C THR A 68 -15.27 -7.94 2.79
N GLY A 69 -14.36 -8.56 3.56
CA GLY A 69 -14.43 -9.95 4.03
C GLY A 69 -14.30 -11.00 2.92
N ALA A 70 -13.96 -10.60 1.69
CA ALA A 70 -14.14 -11.43 0.50
C ALA A 70 -12.83 -12.14 0.06
N HIS A 71 -12.29 -13.01 0.94
CA HIS A 71 -11.02 -13.71 0.70
C HIS A 71 -10.96 -14.49 -0.62
N VAL A 72 -12.01 -15.23 -0.96
CA VAL A 72 -12.07 -16.03 -2.21
C VAL A 72 -12.07 -15.13 -3.46
N ALA A 73 -12.81 -14.03 -3.41
CA ALA A 73 -12.85 -13.05 -4.50
C ALA A 73 -11.50 -12.33 -4.65
N PHE A 74 -10.83 -12.01 -3.54
CA PHE A 74 -9.47 -11.47 -3.56
C PHE A 74 -8.48 -12.45 -4.22
N THR A 75 -8.46 -13.72 -3.82
CA THR A 75 -7.60 -14.74 -4.45
C THR A 75 -7.90 -14.89 -5.95
N THR A 76 -9.17 -14.86 -6.34
CA THR A 76 -9.56 -14.92 -7.76
C THR A 76 -9.08 -13.69 -8.52
N TYR A 77 -9.18 -12.51 -7.91
CA TYR A 77 -8.68 -11.27 -8.47
C TYR A 77 -7.16 -11.32 -8.68
N THR A 78 -6.38 -11.75 -7.69
CA THR A 78 -4.91 -11.81 -7.80
C THR A 78 -4.45 -12.81 -8.87
N LEU A 79 -5.14 -13.94 -9.02
CA LEU A 79 -4.86 -14.91 -10.10
C LEU A 79 -5.15 -14.35 -11.49
N ARG A 80 -6.18 -13.49 -11.62
CA ARG A 80 -6.55 -12.85 -12.89
C ARG A 80 -5.69 -11.63 -13.21
N ASN A 81 -5.12 -10.99 -12.20
CA ASN A 81 -4.34 -9.76 -12.31
C ASN A 81 -2.96 -9.98 -11.67
N PRO A 82 -2.10 -10.86 -12.20
CA PRO A 82 -0.84 -11.23 -11.53
C PRO A 82 0.12 -10.06 -11.30
N ASN A 83 -0.02 -8.97 -12.07
CA ASN A 83 0.85 -7.79 -11.97
C ASN A 83 0.33 -6.71 -11.02
N TRP A 84 -0.83 -6.90 -10.37
CA TRP A 84 -1.49 -5.85 -9.57
C TRP A 84 -0.57 -5.23 -8.51
N ALA A 85 0.28 -6.04 -7.87
CA ALA A 85 1.22 -5.58 -6.85
C ALA A 85 2.31 -4.68 -7.44
N THR A 86 2.85 -5.05 -8.60
CA THR A 86 3.85 -4.26 -9.34
C THR A 86 3.23 -2.95 -9.84
N GLU A 87 2.01 -2.99 -10.38
CA GLU A 87 1.27 -1.81 -10.82
C GLU A 87 1.00 -0.85 -9.66
N LEU A 88 0.63 -1.38 -8.50
CA LEU A 88 0.43 -0.61 -7.27
C LEU A 88 1.73 0.08 -6.82
N ALA A 89 2.85 -0.66 -6.81
CA ALA A 89 4.16 -0.11 -6.44
C ALA A 89 4.59 1.01 -7.40
N GLN A 90 4.41 0.83 -8.71
CA GLN A 90 4.73 1.86 -9.70
C GLN A 90 3.88 3.13 -9.55
N ALA A 91 2.61 2.97 -9.16
CA ALA A 91 1.70 4.07 -8.94
C ALA A 91 1.86 4.75 -7.57
N CYS A 92 2.67 4.23 -6.64
CA CYS A 92 2.63 4.65 -5.23
C CYS A 92 2.99 6.11 -4.94
N THR A 93 3.65 6.81 -5.88
CA THR A 93 3.97 8.23 -5.80
C THR A 93 3.03 9.12 -6.62
N ASP A 94 2.08 8.54 -7.34
CA ASP A 94 1.05 9.23 -8.11
C ASP A 94 -0.30 9.10 -7.38
N PRO A 95 -0.80 10.18 -6.76
CA PRO A 95 -2.04 10.14 -5.98
C PRO A 95 -3.25 9.66 -6.76
N GLU A 96 -3.40 10.07 -8.02
CA GLU A 96 -4.57 9.71 -8.82
C GLU A 96 -4.48 8.26 -9.30
N ALA A 97 -3.29 7.83 -9.74
CA ALA A 97 -3.10 6.45 -10.18
C ALA A 97 -3.23 5.46 -9.02
N PHE A 98 -2.64 5.76 -7.87
CA PHE A 98 -2.72 4.93 -6.67
C PHE A 98 -4.17 4.79 -6.20
N GLU A 99 -4.89 5.91 -6.04
CA GLU A 99 -6.30 5.91 -5.64
C GLU A 99 -7.17 5.11 -6.62
N ARG A 100 -6.97 5.30 -7.93
CA ARG A 100 -7.71 4.58 -8.98
C ARG A 100 -7.50 3.07 -8.89
N LEU A 101 -6.26 2.62 -8.70
CA LEU A 101 -5.94 1.20 -8.60
C LEU A 101 -6.57 0.56 -7.35
N VAL A 102 -6.41 1.18 -6.18
CA VAL A 102 -6.97 0.63 -4.94
C VAL A 102 -8.50 0.57 -5.01
N LYS A 103 -9.17 1.65 -5.44
CA LYS A 103 -10.63 1.65 -5.62
C LYS A 103 -11.09 0.64 -6.68
N GLY A 104 -10.35 0.48 -7.77
CA GLY A 104 -10.65 -0.52 -8.81
C GLY A 104 -10.59 -1.95 -8.28
N LEU A 105 -9.57 -2.24 -7.47
CA LEU A 105 -9.41 -3.52 -6.78
C LEU A 105 -10.57 -3.77 -5.80
N GLU A 106 -10.91 -2.78 -4.96
CA GLU A 106 -12.05 -2.86 -4.04
C GLU A 106 -13.37 -3.15 -4.76
N ALA A 107 -13.62 -2.44 -5.87
CA ALA A 107 -14.82 -2.61 -6.68
C ALA A 107 -14.89 -4.00 -7.33
N ALA A 108 -13.78 -4.48 -7.88
CA ALA A 108 -13.70 -5.81 -8.50
C ALA A 108 -14.03 -6.93 -7.49
N ILE A 109 -13.50 -6.83 -6.27
CA ILE A 109 -13.70 -7.82 -5.21
C ILE A 109 -15.11 -7.73 -4.63
N SER A 110 -15.64 -6.51 -4.45
CA SER A 110 -17.01 -6.29 -3.97
C SER A 110 -18.06 -6.78 -4.97
N THR A 111 -17.78 -6.69 -6.27
CA THR A 111 -18.67 -7.24 -7.32
C THR A 111 -18.62 -8.77 -7.33
N GLY A 112 -17.45 -9.36 -7.09
CA GLY A 112 -17.29 -10.81 -6.92
C GLY A 112 -18.10 -11.38 -5.76
N LYS A 113 -18.28 -10.61 -4.66
CA LYS A 113 -19.14 -10.98 -3.52
C LYS A 113 -20.61 -11.18 -3.92
N LYS A 114 -21.13 -10.40 -4.87
CA LYS A 114 -22.53 -10.52 -5.34
C LYS A 114 -22.76 -11.70 -6.27
N ALA A 115 -21.73 -12.22 -6.93
CA ALA A 115 -21.85 -13.37 -7.83
C ALA A 115 -21.81 -14.72 -7.09
N ALA A 116 -21.41 -14.73 -5.81
CA ALA A 116 -21.25 -15.92 -4.99
C ALA A 116 -22.27 -16.03 -3.83
N ALA A 117 -23.24 -15.11 -3.76
CA ALA A 117 -24.35 -15.11 -2.82
C ALA A 117 -25.66 -15.45 -3.55
#